data_AF-A0AAV5EWI6-F1
#
_entry.id   AF-A0AAV5EWI6-F1
#
_cell.length_a   1.000
_cell.length_b   1.000
_cell.length_c   1.000
_cell.angle_alpha   90.00
_cell.angle_beta   90.00
_cell.angle_gamma   90.00
#
_symmetry.space_group_name_H-M   'P 1'
#
loop_
_entity.id
_entity.type
_entity.pdbx_description
1 polymer ?
#
loop_
_entity_poly.entity_id
_entity_poly.type
_entity_poly.pdbx_seq_one_letter_code
_entity_poly.pdbx_strand_id
1 'polypeptide(L)'
;MELKGCVCRIKNCAVELFSMEEDLVMDEEDSWDLVGRDLRLKATFLYIDLSRVISCYDSEEHKNALSVLANKFFYSMDELGDAVKSRSVPLTQVCYNDTADALREVVAALVPSLQELGPHLEE
;
A
#
# COMPACT_ATOMS: atom_id res chain seq x y z
N MET A 1 11.99 -1.03 17.96
CA MET A 1 10.55 -1.33 18.20
C MET A 1 9.61 -0.78 17.11
N GLU A 2 9.90 0.38 16.49
CA GLU A 2 8.99 1.04 15.53
C GLU A 2 8.89 0.40 14.12
N LEU A 3 9.99 -0.14 13.58
CA LEU A 3 10.02 -0.70 12.21
C LEU A 3 9.11 -1.93 12.05
N LYS A 4 9.16 -2.86 13.01
CA LYS A 4 8.27 -4.04 13.04
C LYS A 4 6.80 -3.62 13.06
N GLY A 5 6.47 -2.53 13.76
CA GLY A 5 5.13 -1.94 13.78
C GLY A 5 4.71 -1.40 12.41
N CYS A 6 5.61 -0.70 11.70
CA CYS A 6 5.34 -0.20 10.35
C CYS A 6 5.08 -1.35 9.37
N VAL A 7 5.93 -2.38 9.37
CA VAL A 7 5.76 -3.56 8.50
C VAL A 7 4.46 -4.31 8.82
N CYS A 8 4.09 -4.43 10.09
CA CYS A 8 2.82 -5.03 10.49
C CYS A 8 1.62 -4.24 9.94
N ARG A 9 1.62 -2.91 10.09
CA ARG A 9 0.55 -2.06 9.55
C ARG A 9 0.46 -2.11 8.03
N ILE A 10 1.59 -2.14 7.32
CA ILE A 10 1.62 -2.31 5.86
C ILE A 10 0.96 -3.64 5.45
N LYS A 11 1.33 -4.74 6.13
CA LYS A 11 0.76 -6.08 5.84
C LYS A 11 -0.74 -6.13 6.13
N ASN A 12 -1.18 -5.56 7.26
CA ASN A 12 -2.60 -5.49 7.59
C ASN A 12 -3.38 -4.66 6.57
N CYS A 13 -2.84 -3.51 6.17
CA CYS A 13 -3.43 -2.67 5.14
C CYS A 13 -3.53 -3.40 3.79
N ALA A 14 -2.56 -4.26 3.46
CA ALA A 14 -2.64 -5.10 2.26
C ALA A 14 -3.77 -6.14 2.35
N VAL A 15 -3.92 -6.80 3.49
CA VAL A 15 -5.04 -7.74 3.73
C VAL A 15 -6.39 -7.04 3.61
N GLU A 16 -6.52 -5.86 4.24
CA GLU A 16 -7.72 -5.03 4.12
C GLU A 16 -7.99 -4.67 2.66
N LEU A 17 -7.01 -4.11 1.95
CA LEU A 17 -7.16 -3.71 0.56
C LEU A 17 -7.60 -4.89 -0.32
N PHE A 18 -6.98 -6.06 -0.19
CA PHE A 18 -7.34 -7.24 -0.98
C PHE A 18 -8.75 -7.76 -0.71
N SER A 19 -9.34 -7.40 0.43
CA SER A 19 -10.70 -7.79 0.81
C SER A 19 -11.76 -6.80 0.32
N MET A 20 -11.36 -5.64 -0.22
CA MET A 20 -12.27 -4.57 -0.64
C MET A 20 -12.88 -4.77 -2.05
N GLU A 21 -12.54 -5.85 -2.75
CA GLU A 21 -12.99 -6.05 -4.13
C GLU A 21 -14.52 -6.01 -4.27
N GLU A 22 -15.25 -6.59 -3.30
CA GLU A 22 -16.72 -6.59 -3.30
C GLU A 22 -17.32 -5.20 -3.02
N ASP A 23 -16.64 -4.37 -2.23
CA ASP A 23 -17.08 -3.02 -1.87
C ASP A 23 -16.99 -2.04 -3.07
N LEU A 24 -16.14 -2.34 -4.06
CA LEU A 24 -15.92 -1.51 -5.25
C LEU A 24 -17.00 -1.66 -6.33
N VAL A 25 -17.91 -2.61 -6.18
CA VAL A 25 -19.00 -2.91 -7.13
C VAL A 25 -20.32 -2.22 -6.72
N MET A 26 -20.31 -1.46 -5.63
CA MET A 26 -21.49 -0.77 -5.10
C MET A 26 -21.85 0.48 -5.91
N ASP A 27 -22.98 0.45 -6.63
CA ASP A 27 -23.53 1.57 -7.43
C ASP A 27 -24.39 2.55 -6.59
N GLU A 28 -24.08 2.69 -5.30
CA GLU A 28 -24.73 3.67 -4.44
C GLU A 28 -23.92 4.97 -4.40
N GLU A 29 -24.58 6.11 -4.61
CA GLU A 29 -23.91 7.41 -4.76
C GLU A 29 -23.02 7.79 -3.56
N ASP A 30 -23.47 7.53 -2.33
CA ASP A 30 -22.71 7.80 -1.11
C ASP A 30 -21.51 6.85 -0.91
N SER A 31 -21.52 5.69 -1.59
CA SER A 31 -20.45 4.68 -1.49
C SER A 31 -19.15 5.18 -2.11
N TRP A 32 -19.22 5.81 -3.28
CA TRP A 32 -18.04 6.32 -3.99
C TRP A 32 -17.23 7.32 -3.17
N ASP A 33 -17.91 8.26 -2.52
CA ASP A 33 -17.26 9.28 -1.69
C ASP A 33 -16.63 8.66 -0.43
N LEU A 34 -17.27 7.63 0.15
CA LEU A 34 -16.73 6.91 1.30
C LEU A 34 -15.48 6.10 0.92
N VAL A 35 -15.56 5.32 -0.16
CA VAL A 35 -14.44 4.53 -0.72
C VAL A 35 -13.27 5.45 -1.04
N GLY A 36 -13.50 6.57 -1.72
CA GLY A 36 -12.44 7.53 -2.05
C GLY A 36 -11.76 8.13 -0.81
N ARG A 37 -12.51 8.43 0.25
CA ARG A 37 -11.93 8.92 1.51
C ARG A 37 -11.11 7.84 2.23
N ASP A 38 -11.60 6.61 2.26
CA ASP A 38 -10.89 5.49 2.90
C ASP A 38 -9.58 5.17 2.17
N LEU A 39 -9.61 5.07 0.84
CA LEU A 39 -8.41 4.87 0.02
C LEU A 39 -7.35 5.95 0.27
N ARG A 40 -7.76 7.23 0.32
CA ARG A 40 -6.83 8.34 0.61
C ARG A 40 -6.24 8.25 2.01
N LEU A 41 -7.04 7.84 2.99
CA LEU A 41 -6.57 7.66 4.37
C LEU A 41 -5.53 6.52 4.44
N LYS A 42 -5.83 5.37 3.83
CA LYS A 42 -4.91 4.24 3.74
C LYS A 42 -3.62 4.61 3.01
N ALA A 43 -3.69 5.31 1.87
CA ALA A 43 -2.53 5.80 1.14
C ALA A 43 -1.61 6.66 2.03
N THR A 44 -2.20 7.55 2.82
CA THR A 44 -1.45 8.45 3.72
C THR A 44 -0.69 7.67 4.78
N PHE A 45 -1.33 6.70 5.44
CA PHE A 45 -0.66 5.88 6.45
C PHE A 45 0.40 4.96 5.85
N LEU A 46 0.12 4.35 4.69
CA LEU A 46 1.10 3.55 3.96
C LEU A 46 2.31 4.39 3.54
N TYR A 47 2.11 5.64 3.12
CA TYR A 47 3.21 6.53 2.76
C TYR A 47 4.14 6.79 3.94
N ILE A 48 3.57 7.07 5.12
CA ILE A 48 4.33 7.28 6.34
C ILE A 48 5.11 6.02 6.72
N ASP A 49 4.45 4.86 6.73
CA ASP A 49 5.08 3.60 7.14
C ASP A 49 6.14 3.12 6.14
N LEU A 50 5.89 3.21 4.82
CA LEU A 50 6.86 2.85 3.79
C LEU A 50 8.06 3.79 3.80
N SER A 51 7.84 5.10 3.96
CA SER A 51 8.95 6.07 4.03
C SER A 51 9.88 5.80 5.22
N ARG A 52 9.31 5.44 6.38
CA ARG A 52 10.08 5.01 7.55
C ARG A 52 10.85 3.73 7.28
N VAL A 53 10.17 2.72 6.73
CA VAL A 53 10.79 1.43 6.41
C VAL A 53 11.96 1.60 5.43
N ILE A 54 11.76 2.33 4.34
CA ILE A 54 12.80 2.64 3.35
C ILE A 54 13.98 3.34 4.02
N SER A 55 13.71 4.33 4.87
CA SER A 55 14.76 5.11 5.54
C SER A 55 15.58 4.31 6.56
N CYS A 56 15.07 3.17 7.03
CA CYS A 56 15.76 2.28 7.98
C CYS A 56 16.70 1.24 7.33
N TYR A 57 16.69 1.08 6.00
CA TYR A 57 17.68 0.21 5.36
C TYR A 57 19.04 0.89 5.29
N ASP A 58 20.09 0.15 5.62
CA ASP A 58 21.48 0.61 5.46
C ASP A 58 21.96 0.46 4.01
N SER A 59 21.41 -0.50 3.28
CA SER A 59 21.78 -0.79 1.90
C SER A 59 21.04 0.12 0.93
N GLU A 60 21.78 0.96 0.21
CA GLU A 60 21.23 1.83 -0.85
C GLU A 60 20.56 1.04 -1.98
N GLU A 61 21.01 -0.19 -2.26
CA GLU A 61 20.35 -1.08 -3.22
C GLU A 61 18.93 -1.44 -2.77
N HIS A 62 18.77 -1.87 -1.52
CA HIS A 62 17.46 -2.20 -0.95
C HIS A 62 16.55 -0.97 -0.85
N LYS A 63 17.08 0.19 -0.46
CA LYS A 63 16.35 1.45 -0.43
C LYS A 63 15.81 1.81 -1.80
N ASN A 64 16.66 1.75 -2.82
CA ASN A 64 16.28 2.06 -4.19
C ASN A 64 15.25 1.07 -4.72
N ALA A 65 15.46 -0.24 -4.52
CA ALA A 65 14.52 -1.27 -4.94
C ALA A 65 13.13 -1.06 -4.30
N LEU A 66 13.07 -0.88 -2.99
CA LEU A 66 11.80 -0.66 -2.29
C LEU A 66 11.16 0.69 -2.65
N SER A 67 11.96 1.75 -2.88
CA SER A 67 11.45 3.05 -3.32
C SER A 67 10.80 2.98 -4.70
N VAL A 68 11.37 2.21 -5.63
CA VAL A 68 10.78 1.99 -6.96
C VAL A 68 9.42 1.31 -6.84
N LEU A 69 9.31 0.26 -6.02
CA LEU A 69 8.06 -0.45 -5.79
C LEU A 69 7.02 0.44 -5.07
N ALA A 70 7.45 1.22 -4.07
CA ALA A 70 6.57 2.15 -3.37
C ALA A 70 6.04 3.24 -4.30
N ASN A 71 6.90 3.82 -5.16
CA ASN A 71 6.48 4.82 -6.14
C ASN A 71 5.48 4.25 -7.15
N LYS A 72 5.71 3.02 -7.63
CA LYS A 72 4.75 2.32 -8.50
C LYS A 72 3.41 2.13 -7.79
N PHE A 73 3.42 1.70 -6.53
CA PHE A 73 2.21 1.53 -5.72
C PHE A 73 1.45 2.84 -5.52
N PHE A 74 2.13 3.93 -5.17
CA PHE A 74 1.46 5.24 -4.99
C PHE A 74 0.92 5.80 -6.30
N TYR A 75 1.63 5.60 -7.41
CA TYR A 75 1.11 5.94 -8.72
C TYR A 75 -0.20 5.18 -9.03
N SER A 76 -0.25 3.86 -8.79
CA SER A 76 -1.49 3.10 -8.97
C SER A 76 -2.62 3.53 -8.01
N MET A 77 -2.29 3.94 -6.78
CA MET A 77 -3.26 4.49 -5.82
C MET A 77 -3.86 5.81 -6.30
N ASP A 78 -3.06 6.68 -6.93
CA ASP A 78 -3.54 7.93 -7.51
C ASP A 78 -4.51 7.65 -8.69
N GLU A 79 -4.15 6.74 -9.59
CA GLU A 79 -5.01 6.29 -10.70
C GLU A 79 -6.32 5.68 -10.19
N LEU A 80 -6.26 4.84 -9.14
CA LEU A 80 -7.45 4.30 -8.48
C LEU A 80 -8.31 5.40 -7.86
N GLY A 81 -7.68 6.38 -7.21
CA GLY A 81 -8.38 7.54 -6.67
C GLY A 81 -9.10 8.35 -7.74
N ASP A 82 -8.50 8.52 -8.91
CA ASP A 82 -9.12 9.21 -10.05
C ASP A 82 -10.23 8.37 -10.70
N ALA A 83 -10.06 7.05 -10.77
CA ALA A 83 -11.10 6.13 -11.21
C ALA A 83 -12.34 6.19 -10.30
N VAL A 84 -12.14 6.18 -8.98
CA VAL A 84 -13.22 6.32 -7.99
C VAL A 84 -13.92 7.68 -8.11
N LYS A 85 -13.17 8.77 -8.30
CA LYS A 85 -13.76 10.11 -8.55
C LYS A 85 -14.59 10.15 -9.84
N SER A 86 -14.19 9.39 -10.86
CA SER A 86 -14.94 9.28 -12.12
C SER A 86 -16.20 8.42 -12.00
N ARG A 87 -16.37 7.69 -10.88
CA ARG A 87 -17.49 6.76 -10.62
C ARG A 87 -17.64 5.69 -11.71
N SER A 88 -16.53 5.32 -12.34
CA SER A 88 -16.49 4.30 -13.38
C SER A 88 -16.13 2.96 -12.74
N VAL A 89 -17.11 2.07 -12.59
CA VAL A 89 -16.89 0.70 -12.08
C VAL A 89 -15.83 -0.04 -12.90
N PRO A 90 -15.88 -0.08 -14.26
CA PRO A 90 -14.88 -0.82 -15.02
C PRO A 90 -13.47 -0.26 -14.85
N LEU A 91 -13.32 1.06 -14.77
CA LEU A 91 -12.01 1.68 -14.58
C LEU A 91 -11.50 1.45 -13.15
N THR A 92 -12.38 1.57 -12.16
CA THR A 92 -12.05 1.32 -10.75
C THR A 92 -11.55 -0.11 -10.54
N GLN A 93 -12.20 -1.10 -11.17
CA GLN A 93 -11.76 -2.49 -11.09
C GLN A 93 -10.36 -2.70 -11.67
N VAL A 94 -10.06 -2.09 -12.84
CA VAL A 94 -8.74 -2.18 -13.46
C VAL A 94 -7.68 -1.54 -12.55
N CYS A 95 -7.89 -0.29 -12.13
CA CYS A 95 -6.95 0.41 -11.26
C CYS A 95 -6.79 -0.28 -9.90
N TYR A 96 -7.84 -0.90 -9.36
CA TYR A 96 -7.77 -1.67 -8.12
C TYR A 96 -6.89 -2.90 -8.27
N ASN A 97 -7.04 -3.66 -9.37
CA ASN A 97 -6.20 -4.82 -9.64
C ASN A 97 -4.72 -4.41 -9.78
N ASP A 98 -4.44 -3.34 -10.52
CA ASP A 98 -3.08 -2.80 -10.68
C ASP A 98 -2.49 -2.35 -9.34
N THR A 99 -3.30 -1.69 -8.51
CA THR A 99 -2.92 -1.27 -7.15
C THR A 99 -2.64 -2.46 -6.25
N ALA A 100 -3.49 -3.49 -6.29
CA ALA A 100 -3.33 -4.69 -5.50
C ALA A 100 -2.04 -5.44 -5.90
N ASP A 101 -1.75 -5.55 -7.20
CA ASP A 101 -0.53 -6.17 -7.71
C ASP A 101 0.72 -5.38 -7.28
N ALA A 102 0.71 -4.05 -7.40
CA ALA A 102 1.80 -3.22 -6.92
C ALA A 102 2.02 -3.37 -5.40
N LEU A 103 0.95 -3.47 -4.61
CA LEU A 103 1.05 -3.69 -3.17
C LEU A 103 1.59 -5.10 -2.83
N ARG A 104 1.24 -6.13 -3.62
CA ARG A 104 1.82 -7.47 -3.48
C ARG A 104 3.33 -7.45 -3.69
N GLU A 105 3.81 -6.72 -4.70
CA GLU A 105 5.24 -6.56 -4.95
C GLU A 105 5.95 -5.87 -3.77
N VAL A 106 5.36 -4.79 -3.23
CA VAL A 106 5.87 -4.11 -2.03
C VAL A 106 5.93 -5.08 -0.85
N VAL A 107 4.84 -5.80 -0.54
CA VAL A 107 4.80 -6.75 0.58
C VAL A 107 5.82 -7.87 0.39
N ALA A 108 5.98 -8.39 -0.83
CA ALA A 108 6.97 -9.41 -1.13
C ALA A 108 8.40 -8.91 -0.88
N ALA A 109 8.71 -7.67 -1.24
CA ALA A 109 10.02 -7.07 -0.98
C ALA A 109 10.29 -6.83 0.53
N LEU A 110 9.25 -6.75 1.37
CA LEU A 110 9.38 -6.62 2.82
C LEU A 110 9.59 -7.96 3.56
N VAL A 111 9.28 -9.09 2.92
CA VAL A 111 9.39 -10.43 3.55
C VAL A 111 10.85 -10.84 3.81
N PRO A 112 11.79 -10.71 2.85
CA PRO A 112 13.21 -11.03 3.08
C PRO A 112 13.84 -10.14 4.16
N SER A 113 13.44 -8.88 4.23
CA SER A 113 14.07 -7.85 5.06
C SER A 113 13.84 -7.98 6.56
N LEU A 114 12.86 -8.80 6.97
CA LEU A 114 12.65 -9.13 8.39
C LEU A 114 13.64 -10.19 8.91
N GLN A 115 14.29 -10.95 8.02
CA GLN A 115 15.30 -11.95 8.38
C GLN A 115 16.72 -11.35 8.46
N GLU A 116 16.99 -10.25 7.75
CA GLU A 116 18.29 -9.55 7.77
C GLU A 116 18.40 -8.48 8.87
N LEU A 117 17.30 -8.18 9.57
CA LEU A 117 17.31 -7.32 10.76
C LEU A 117 17.93 -8.12 11.92
N GLY A 118 19.27 -8.10 12.02
CA GLY A 118 20.05 -8.78 13.06
C GLY A 118 19.62 -8.44 14.50
N PRO A 119 20.22 -9.08 15.52
CA PRO A 119 19.74 -9.10 16.91
C PRO A 119 19.80 -7.74 17.65
N HIS A 120 20.11 -6.63 16.99
CA HIS A 120 20.31 -5.31 17.60
C HIS A 120 19.02 -4.56 17.97
N LEU A 121 17.94 -5.28 18.29
CA LEU A 121 16.66 -4.71 18.72
C LEU A 121 16.16 -5.29 20.05
N GLU A 122 17.08 -5.86 20.84
CA GLU A 122 16.90 -6.04 22.27
C GLU A 122 17.55 -4.84 22.99
N GLU A 123 16.77 -3.79 23.21
CA GLU A 123 16.74 -2.93 24.41
C GLU A 123 15.62 -1.90 24.29
#